data_AF-A0A7C3XGW2-F1
#
_entry.id   AF-A0A7C3XGW2-F1
#
_cell.length_a   1.000
_cell.length_b   1.000
_cell.length_c   1.000
_cell.angle_alpha   90.00
_cell.angle_beta   90.00
_cell.angle_gamma   90.00
#
_symmetry.space_group_name_H-M   'P 1'
#
loop_
_entity.id
_entity.type
_entity.pdbx_description
1 polymer ?
#
loop_
_entity_poly.entity_id
_entity_poly.type
_entity_poly.pdbx_seq_one_letter_code
_entity_poly.pdbx_strand_id
1 'polypeptide(L)'
;MFETIPHDKWHDLAADAFAYGFCFARFFGPSGTQRLCESIEIGNEPGLYDDATYRTVFENMARGVRKGDPKMKIATCAVVNGPSHRYAKSLECFKGLENLYDVISFHCYAEVEGWPTWRRSFPEDPKIKFLREIRDVIAWRDKHAPGKAVWLTEFGWDACTKPPPTSGDFAKWESSTETQQAQWLVRAFLVFARIGLERAYVFFFDDKDEPHVHGSSGITREYKPKPSFYALAHLFQTLGEYRFEGVLVGREGDLYVYDVRHGQDRGRGVRVAWSPTGSGRRLRAALPAPPGTIQWAQRMPLKEGPAESVSYNQSGGQITLDVDESPVYMGFTEF
;
A
#
# COMPACT_ATOMS: atom_id res chain seq x y z
N MET A 1 -7.78 -0.40 21.40
CA MET A 1 -6.68 -1.34 21.07
C MET A 1 -5.84 -1.51 22.32
N PHE A 2 -5.18 -2.64 22.60
CA PHE A 2 -4.42 -2.80 23.86
C PHE A 2 -3.34 -1.71 24.06
N GLU A 3 -2.86 -1.11 22.97
CA GLU A 3 -1.92 0.02 22.96
C GLU A 3 -2.43 1.27 23.66
N THR A 4 -3.76 1.42 23.83
CA THR A 4 -4.38 2.53 24.58
C THR A 4 -4.55 2.22 26.07
N ILE A 5 -4.25 0.99 26.49
CA ILE A 5 -4.25 0.58 27.89
C ILE A 5 -2.80 0.66 28.38
N PRO A 6 -2.48 1.48 29.39
CA PRO A 6 -1.15 1.48 29.99
C PRO A 6 -0.79 0.09 30.54
N HIS A 7 0.47 -0.32 30.42
CA HIS A 7 0.90 -1.68 30.79
C HIS A 7 0.60 -2.04 32.26
N ASP A 8 0.61 -1.05 33.17
CA ASP A 8 0.30 -1.20 34.60
C ASP A 8 -1.20 -1.37 34.90
N LYS A 9 -2.07 -1.25 33.88
CA LYS A 9 -3.52 -1.41 34.02
C LYS A 9 -4.02 -2.80 33.63
N TRP A 10 -3.15 -3.66 33.14
CA TRP A 10 -3.47 -5.08 32.93
C TRP A 10 -3.50 -5.80 34.27
N HIS A 11 -4.50 -6.66 34.50
CA HIS A 11 -4.58 -7.45 35.73
C HIS A 11 -3.59 -8.62 35.64
N ASP A 12 -3.61 -9.34 34.53
CA ASP A 12 -2.59 -10.31 34.14
C ASP A 12 -2.43 -10.21 32.62
N LEU A 13 -1.37 -9.50 32.18
CA LEU A 13 -1.12 -9.20 30.77
C LEU A 13 -1.18 -10.45 29.88
N ALA A 14 -0.62 -11.57 30.34
CA ALA A 14 -0.56 -12.80 29.56
C ALA A 14 -1.95 -13.46 29.49
N ALA A 15 -2.60 -13.65 30.63
CA ALA A 15 -3.91 -14.30 30.69
C ALA A 15 -5.00 -13.48 29.98
N ASP A 16 -4.97 -12.15 30.15
CA ASP A 16 -5.95 -11.23 29.55
C ASP A 16 -5.76 -11.15 28.02
N ALA A 17 -4.51 -11.07 27.54
CA ALA A 17 -4.21 -11.08 26.10
C ALA A 17 -4.66 -12.41 25.45
N PHE A 18 -4.40 -13.54 26.10
CA PHE A 18 -4.85 -14.85 25.65
C PHE A 18 -6.39 -14.92 25.60
N ALA A 19 -7.07 -14.51 26.68
CA ALA A 19 -8.52 -14.56 26.76
C ALA A 19 -9.17 -13.70 25.67
N TYR A 20 -8.62 -12.51 25.40
CA TYR A 20 -9.07 -11.64 24.32
C TYR A 20 -8.94 -12.32 22.95
N GLY A 21 -7.75 -12.82 22.61
CA GLY A 21 -7.49 -13.50 21.34
C GLY A 21 -8.39 -14.72 21.14
N PHE A 22 -8.58 -15.52 22.19
CA PHE A 22 -9.46 -16.69 22.17
C PHE A 22 -10.93 -16.32 21.91
N CYS A 23 -11.47 -15.36 22.65
CA CYS A 23 -12.85 -14.92 22.50
C CYS A 23 -13.09 -14.28 21.13
N PHE A 24 -12.17 -13.43 20.67
CA PHE A 24 -12.26 -12.78 19.37
C PHE A 24 -12.30 -13.80 18.23
N ALA A 25 -11.32 -14.71 18.17
CA ALA A 25 -11.22 -15.70 17.11
C ALA A 25 -12.42 -16.66 17.11
N ARG A 26 -12.86 -17.11 18.28
CA ARG A 26 -14.03 -18.00 18.40
C ARG A 26 -15.33 -17.35 17.91
N PHE A 27 -15.46 -16.04 18.02
CA PHE A 27 -16.65 -15.33 17.60
C PHE A 27 -16.57 -14.89 16.13
N PHE A 28 -15.50 -14.17 15.77
CA PHE A 28 -15.36 -13.52 14.46
C PHE A 28 -14.63 -14.34 13.41
N GLY A 29 -13.77 -15.29 13.81
CA GLY A 29 -12.90 -16.04 12.91
C GLY A 29 -13.66 -16.90 11.88
N PRO A 30 -12.98 -17.40 10.84
CA PRO A 30 -13.62 -18.18 9.75
C PRO A 30 -14.41 -19.42 10.19
N SER A 31 -13.99 -20.06 11.28
CA SER A 31 -14.65 -21.20 11.94
C SER A 31 -15.54 -20.77 13.12
N GLY A 32 -15.56 -19.47 13.42
CA GLY A 32 -16.29 -18.89 14.53
C GLY A 32 -17.80 -18.87 14.33
N THR A 33 -18.49 -18.31 15.32
CA THR A 33 -19.97 -18.28 15.32
C THR A 33 -20.54 -17.33 14.27
N GLN A 34 -19.87 -16.19 14.02
CA GLN A 34 -20.33 -15.18 13.07
C GLN A 34 -19.59 -15.21 11.73
N ARG A 35 -18.31 -15.66 11.70
CA ARG A 35 -17.51 -15.79 10.48
C ARG A 35 -17.37 -14.49 9.69
N LEU A 36 -16.98 -13.42 10.38
CA LEU A 36 -16.92 -12.06 9.83
C LEU A 36 -15.51 -11.59 9.50
N CYS A 37 -14.48 -12.22 10.05
CA CYS A 37 -13.09 -11.80 9.90
C CYS A 37 -12.20 -12.97 9.48
N GLU A 38 -11.42 -12.77 8.42
CA GLU A 38 -10.44 -13.76 7.95
C GLU A 38 -9.08 -13.62 8.66
N SER A 39 -8.77 -12.42 9.13
CA SER A 39 -7.48 -12.08 9.72
C SER A 39 -7.61 -11.13 10.90
N ILE A 40 -6.61 -11.16 11.78
CA ILE A 40 -6.41 -10.22 12.88
C ILE A 40 -4.98 -9.69 12.82
N GLU A 41 -4.80 -8.38 12.98
CA GLU A 41 -3.51 -7.77 13.28
C GLU A 41 -3.37 -7.56 14.79
N ILE A 42 -2.27 -8.01 15.40
CA ILE A 42 -2.04 -7.89 16.85
C ILE A 42 -1.18 -6.65 17.12
N GLY A 43 -1.87 -5.53 17.26
CA GLY A 43 -1.29 -4.19 17.45
C GLY A 43 -1.50 -3.34 16.21
N ASN A 44 -0.86 -2.19 16.19
CA ASN A 44 -0.73 -1.27 15.07
C ASN A 44 0.71 -0.75 15.07
N GLU A 45 1.01 0.17 15.99
CA GLU A 45 2.32 0.82 16.13
C GLU A 45 2.77 0.84 17.60
N PRO A 46 3.06 -0.33 18.21
CA PRO A 46 3.18 -0.48 19.67
C PRO A 46 4.51 0.02 20.24
N GLY A 47 5.10 1.08 19.69
CA GLY A 47 6.42 1.59 20.11
C GLY A 47 6.48 2.17 21.52
N LEU A 48 5.33 2.32 22.19
CA LEU A 48 5.24 2.67 23.61
C LEU A 48 5.51 1.49 24.56
N TYR A 49 5.32 0.27 24.09
CA TYR A 49 5.67 -0.93 24.83
C TYR A 49 7.15 -1.21 24.57
N ASP A 50 7.91 -1.67 25.55
CA ASP A 50 9.20 -2.27 25.24
C ASP A 50 9.02 -3.61 24.49
N ASP A 51 10.10 -4.14 23.92
CA ASP A 51 10.04 -5.33 23.08
C ASP A 51 9.64 -6.60 23.85
N ALA A 52 10.06 -6.74 25.12
CA ALA A 52 9.72 -7.91 25.93
C ALA A 52 8.24 -7.90 26.34
N THR A 53 7.73 -6.72 26.71
CA THR A 53 6.33 -6.53 27.07
C THR A 53 5.42 -6.74 25.85
N TYR A 54 5.73 -6.14 24.70
CA TYR A 54 4.95 -6.37 23.47
C TYR A 54 4.99 -7.83 23.04
N ARG A 55 6.17 -8.49 23.12
CA ARG A 55 6.29 -9.92 22.79
C ARG A 55 5.37 -10.78 23.68
N THR A 56 5.25 -10.44 24.96
CA THR A 56 4.33 -11.14 25.89
C THR A 56 2.87 -11.00 25.45
N VAL A 57 2.45 -9.79 25.05
CA VAL A 57 1.10 -9.55 24.51
C VAL A 57 0.88 -10.35 23.23
N PHE A 58 1.79 -10.23 22.28
CA PHE A 58 1.69 -10.86 20.98
C PHE A 58 1.59 -12.38 21.10
N GLU A 59 2.54 -13.01 21.83
CA GLU A 59 2.59 -14.46 21.96
C GLU A 59 1.31 -15.03 22.61
N ASN A 60 0.85 -14.41 23.71
CA ASN A 60 -0.32 -14.91 24.41
C ASN A 60 -1.62 -14.67 23.64
N MET A 61 -1.78 -13.49 23.02
CA MET A 61 -2.94 -13.22 22.18
C MET A 61 -2.97 -14.14 20.96
N ALA A 62 -1.85 -14.36 20.29
CA ALA A 62 -1.76 -15.27 19.15
C ALA A 62 -2.07 -16.72 19.54
N ARG A 63 -1.58 -17.19 20.69
CA ARG A 63 -1.96 -18.52 21.25
C ARG A 63 -3.46 -18.61 21.53
N GLY A 64 -4.06 -17.54 22.06
CA GLY A 64 -5.50 -17.40 22.23
C GLY A 64 -6.24 -17.55 20.91
N VAL A 65 -5.84 -16.78 19.89
CA VAL A 65 -6.42 -16.83 18.55
C VAL A 65 -6.33 -18.24 17.96
N ARG A 66 -5.15 -18.89 18.00
CA ARG A 66 -4.98 -20.26 17.50
C ARG A 66 -5.88 -21.28 18.20
N LYS A 67 -6.11 -21.12 19.51
CA LYS A 67 -7.03 -21.97 20.26
C LYS A 67 -8.50 -21.69 19.92
N GLY A 68 -8.85 -20.43 19.69
CA GLY A 68 -10.22 -20.00 19.37
C GLY A 68 -10.62 -20.38 17.95
N ASP A 69 -9.72 -20.17 16.99
CA ASP A 69 -9.87 -20.56 15.59
C ASP A 69 -8.51 -20.74 14.89
N PRO A 70 -8.09 -21.99 14.61
CA PRO A 70 -6.82 -22.23 13.93
C PRO A 70 -6.80 -21.78 12.45
N LYS A 71 -7.95 -21.43 11.84
CA LYS A 71 -8.02 -20.94 10.46
C LYS A 71 -7.86 -19.42 10.34
N MET A 72 -7.99 -18.68 11.43
CA MET A 72 -7.85 -17.22 11.41
C MET A 72 -6.39 -16.83 11.16
N LYS A 73 -6.14 -15.99 10.16
CA LYS A 73 -4.79 -15.49 9.86
C LYS A 73 -4.35 -14.48 10.91
N ILE A 74 -3.12 -14.59 11.40
CA ILE A 74 -2.55 -13.66 12.37
C ILE A 74 -1.47 -12.82 11.68
N ALA A 75 -1.63 -11.50 11.72
CA ALA A 75 -0.63 -10.52 11.30
C ALA A 75 0.09 -9.95 12.53
N THR A 76 1.39 -9.71 12.39
CA THR A 76 2.19 -8.92 13.34
C THR A 76 1.67 -7.48 13.40
N CYS A 77 2.05 -6.68 14.41
CA CYS A 77 1.94 -5.21 14.28
C CYS A 77 2.82 -4.68 13.14
N ALA A 78 2.82 -3.37 12.91
CA ALA A 78 3.79 -2.74 12.04
C ALA A 78 5.23 -3.08 12.48
N VAL A 79 5.99 -3.69 11.56
CA VAL A 79 7.38 -4.07 11.79
C VAL A 79 8.36 -3.24 10.98
N VAL A 80 9.62 -3.27 11.40
CA VAL A 80 10.76 -2.70 10.68
C VAL A 80 11.91 -3.70 10.63
N ASN A 81 12.65 -3.72 9.52
CA ASN A 81 13.92 -4.44 9.42
C ASN A 81 15.05 -3.58 10.04
N GLY A 82 15.08 -3.54 11.37
CA GLY A 82 15.98 -2.72 12.16
C GLY A 82 15.56 -2.68 13.64
N PRO A 83 16.15 -1.81 14.46
CA PRO A 83 15.73 -1.63 15.85
C PRO A 83 14.28 -1.13 15.96
N SER A 84 13.57 -1.58 16.99
CA SER A 84 12.25 -1.05 17.34
C SER A 84 12.31 0.46 17.60
N HIS A 85 11.23 1.16 17.26
CA HIS A 85 11.09 2.60 17.51
C HIS A 85 9.64 2.95 17.81
N ARG A 86 9.32 4.24 17.83
CA ARG A 86 8.00 4.75 18.22
C ARG A 86 6.82 4.15 17.44
N TYR A 87 7.04 3.76 16.19
CA TYR A 87 5.98 3.39 15.25
C TYR A 87 6.04 1.93 14.80
N ALA A 88 7.08 1.18 15.18
CA ALA A 88 7.23 -0.19 14.72
C ALA A 88 8.07 -1.04 15.67
N LYS A 89 7.87 -2.35 15.58
CA LYS A 89 8.70 -3.35 16.24
C LYS A 89 9.73 -3.93 15.30
N SER A 90 10.90 -4.23 15.84
CA SER A 90 11.91 -4.99 15.12
C SER A 90 11.33 -6.33 14.69
N LEU A 91 11.64 -6.76 13.47
CA LEU A 91 11.38 -8.13 13.03
C LEU A 91 11.99 -9.19 13.98
N GLU A 92 13.08 -8.86 14.67
CA GLU A 92 13.69 -9.75 15.67
C GLU A 92 12.77 -10.01 16.89
N CYS A 93 11.78 -9.15 17.18
CA CYS A 93 10.79 -9.36 18.23
C CYS A 93 9.97 -10.65 18.04
N PHE A 94 9.88 -11.15 16.80
CA PHE A 94 9.07 -12.31 16.43
C PHE A 94 9.87 -13.59 16.26
N LYS A 95 11.18 -13.56 16.47
CA LYS A 95 12.05 -14.75 16.38
C LYS A 95 11.59 -15.85 17.34
N GLY A 96 11.46 -17.07 16.82
CA GLY A 96 10.95 -18.23 17.56
C GLY A 96 9.43 -18.27 17.73
N LEU A 97 8.69 -17.31 17.14
CA LEU A 97 7.22 -17.27 17.13
C LEU A 97 6.63 -17.49 15.73
N GLU A 98 7.40 -18.04 14.79
CA GLU A 98 7.03 -18.21 13.38
C GLU A 98 5.78 -19.09 13.17
N ASN A 99 5.45 -19.93 14.14
CA ASN A 99 4.22 -20.74 14.14
C ASN A 99 2.97 -19.95 14.61
N LEU A 100 3.13 -18.76 15.18
CA LEU A 100 2.06 -17.95 15.74
C LEU A 100 1.59 -16.81 14.84
N TYR A 101 2.27 -16.51 13.73
CA TYR A 101 1.80 -15.57 12.71
C TYR A 101 1.75 -16.20 11.33
N ASP A 102 0.94 -15.62 10.45
CA ASP A 102 0.80 -15.99 9.04
C ASP A 102 1.25 -14.86 8.11
N VAL A 103 1.25 -13.63 8.62
CA VAL A 103 1.48 -12.40 7.87
C VAL A 103 2.48 -11.53 8.63
N ILE A 104 3.45 -10.99 7.91
CA ILE A 104 4.29 -9.88 8.36
C ILE A 104 3.64 -8.58 7.87
N SER A 105 3.28 -7.73 8.82
CA SER A 105 2.63 -6.44 8.58
C SER A 105 3.61 -5.30 8.78
N PHE A 106 3.56 -4.26 7.95
CA PHE A 106 4.41 -3.07 8.10
C PHE A 106 3.79 -1.83 7.49
N HIS A 107 4.24 -0.67 7.96
CA HIS A 107 3.89 0.64 7.45
C HIS A 107 5.10 1.23 6.70
N CYS A 108 4.87 1.90 5.59
CA CYS A 108 5.94 2.55 4.86
C CYS A 108 5.40 3.79 4.15
N TYR A 109 6.13 4.89 4.24
CA TYR A 109 5.76 6.18 3.66
C TYR A 109 6.87 6.71 2.77
N ALA A 110 6.48 7.37 1.67
CA ALA A 110 7.40 7.88 0.66
C ALA A 110 8.08 9.19 1.08
N GLU A 111 8.72 9.20 2.25
CA GLU A 111 9.29 10.39 2.86
C GLU A 111 10.65 10.77 2.25
N VAL A 112 10.81 12.06 1.96
CA VAL A 112 12.09 12.70 1.65
C VAL A 112 12.75 13.20 2.92
N GLU A 113 11.95 13.81 3.79
CA GLU A 113 12.38 14.37 5.06
C GLU A 113 11.27 14.11 6.09
N GLY A 114 11.66 13.67 7.28
CA GLY A 114 10.74 13.45 8.39
C GLY A 114 10.37 14.77 9.07
N TRP A 115 10.10 14.70 10.37
CA TRP A 115 9.88 15.88 11.21
C TRP A 115 10.98 16.95 11.00
N PRO A 116 10.64 18.24 10.82
CA PRO A 116 9.31 18.84 10.95
C PRO A 116 8.54 19.02 9.63
N THR A 117 9.11 18.69 8.46
CA THR A 117 8.46 18.96 7.16
C THR A 117 7.51 17.86 6.74
N TRP A 118 7.84 16.59 7.07
CA TRP A 118 7.12 15.39 6.61
C TRP A 118 6.95 15.34 5.09
N ARG A 119 7.89 15.94 4.37
CA ARG A 119 7.81 16.10 2.92
C ARG A 119 7.90 14.74 2.26
N ARG A 120 6.94 14.44 1.38
CA ARG A 120 6.89 13.18 0.61
C ARG A 120 7.27 13.38 -0.86
N SER A 121 7.67 12.30 -1.53
CA SER A 121 7.95 12.25 -2.97
C SER A 121 7.10 11.18 -3.67
N PHE A 122 7.26 11.09 -4.99
CA PHE A 122 6.65 10.07 -5.83
C PHE A 122 7.23 8.67 -5.51
N PRO A 123 6.48 7.58 -5.72
CA PRO A 123 6.85 6.26 -5.21
C PRO A 123 8.11 5.67 -5.86
N GLU A 124 8.46 6.10 -7.08
CA GLU A 124 9.65 5.65 -7.81
C GLU A 124 10.89 6.53 -7.56
N ASP A 125 10.84 7.51 -6.66
CA ASP A 125 11.97 8.40 -6.41
C ASP A 125 13.19 7.60 -5.90
N PRO A 126 14.31 7.57 -6.62
CA PRO A 126 15.49 6.80 -6.22
C PRO A 126 16.14 7.33 -4.95
N LYS A 127 15.82 8.58 -4.54
CA LYS A 127 16.44 9.24 -3.39
C LYS A 127 15.78 8.86 -2.06
N ILE A 128 14.56 8.35 -2.07
CA ILE A 128 13.83 7.97 -0.86
C ILE A 128 14.01 6.49 -0.52
N LYS A 129 13.62 6.11 0.69
CA LYS A 129 13.78 4.72 1.17
C LYS A 129 12.62 3.80 0.81
N PHE A 130 11.49 4.35 0.36
CA PHE A 130 10.20 3.67 0.19
C PHE A 130 10.27 2.26 -0.42
N LEU A 131 10.63 2.14 -1.70
CA LEU A 131 10.71 0.83 -2.36
C LEU A 131 11.87 -0.05 -1.87
N ARG A 132 12.86 0.53 -1.18
CA ARG A 132 13.96 -0.23 -0.59
C ARG A 132 13.49 -0.91 0.69
N GLU A 133 12.83 -0.19 1.58
CA GLU A 133 12.31 -0.72 2.84
C GLU A 133 11.29 -1.86 2.60
N ILE A 134 10.41 -1.70 1.62
CA ILE A 134 9.48 -2.78 1.22
C ILE A 134 10.26 -4.03 0.78
N ARG A 135 11.29 -3.86 -0.05
CA ARG A 135 12.14 -4.97 -0.51
C ARG A 135 12.95 -5.59 0.62
N ASP A 136 13.40 -4.79 1.59
CA ASP A 136 14.16 -5.27 2.75
C ASP A 136 13.31 -6.13 3.68
N VAL A 137 12.02 -5.79 3.87
CA VAL A 137 11.06 -6.62 4.62
C VAL A 137 10.78 -7.93 3.88
N ILE A 138 10.57 -7.87 2.56
CA ILE A 138 10.36 -9.07 1.72
C ILE A 138 11.59 -9.99 1.77
N ALA A 139 12.79 -9.44 1.63
CA ALA A 139 14.03 -10.20 1.69
C ALA A 139 14.25 -10.83 3.08
N TRP A 140 13.89 -10.12 4.16
CA TRP A 140 13.91 -10.69 5.51
C TRP A 140 12.94 -11.87 5.61
N ARG A 141 11.69 -11.71 5.13
CA ARG A 141 10.69 -12.79 5.10
C ARG A 141 11.20 -14.01 4.35
N ASP A 142 11.75 -13.82 3.15
CA ASP A 142 12.25 -14.92 2.31
C ASP A 142 13.35 -15.73 3.02
N LYS A 143 14.18 -15.07 3.83
CA LYS A 143 15.29 -15.70 4.56
C LYS A 143 14.87 -16.33 5.88
N HIS A 144 13.98 -15.69 6.64
CA HIS A 144 13.71 -16.03 8.04
C HIS A 144 12.32 -16.65 8.28
N ALA A 145 11.35 -16.36 7.43
CA ALA A 145 9.98 -16.81 7.55
C ALA A 145 9.39 -17.19 6.18
N PRO A 146 10.02 -18.15 5.45
CA PRO A 146 9.62 -18.48 4.10
C PRO A 146 8.16 -18.94 4.03
N GLY A 147 7.43 -18.48 3.01
CA GLY A 147 6.03 -18.81 2.79
C GLY A 147 5.02 -18.00 3.62
N LYS A 148 5.44 -17.13 4.55
CA LYS A 148 4.55 -16.16 5.21
C LYS A 148 4.17 -15.05 4.24
N ALA A 149 2.98 -14.48 4.39
CA ALA A 149 2.57 -13.31 3.63
C ALA A 149 3.32 -12.04 4.09
N VAL A 150 3.41 -11.03 3.21
CA VAL A 150 3.89 -9.68 3.56
C VAL A 150 2.83 -8.67 3.12
N TRP A 151 2.26 -7.94 4.08
CA TRP A 151 1.23 -6.92 3.83
C TRP A 151 1.76 -5.55 4.24
N LEU A 152 1.60 -4.57 3.34
CA LEU A 152 1.81 -3.16 3.63
C LEU A 152 0.48 -2.59 4.13
N THR A 153 0.24 -2.63 5.43
CA THR A 153 -1.05 -2.26 6.03
C THR A 153 -1.26 -0.76 6.15
N GLU A 154 -0.21 0.03 5.90
CA GLU A 154 -0.35 1.47 5.84
C GLU A 154 0.66 2.11 4.88
N PHE A 155 0.14 2.83 3.88
CA PHE A 155 0.91 3.76 3.05
C PHE A 155 -0.01 4.85 2.47
N GLY A 156 0.53 6.01 2.13
CA GLY A 156 -0.28 7.05 1.48
C GLY A 156 0.41 8.40 1.37
N TRP A 157 -0.34 9.39 0.93
CA TRP A 157 0.10 10.78 0.77
C TRP A 157 -0.97 11.73 1.29
N ASP A 158 -0.55 12.75 2.04
CA ASP A 158 -1.41 13.86 2.43
C ASP A 158 -1.60 14.85 1.28
N ALA A 159 -2.82 15.34 1.10
CA ALA A 159 -3.17 16.33 0.08
C ALA A 159 -4.14 17.38 0.62
N CYS A 160 -3.62 18.32 1.42
CA CYS A 160 -4.38 19.41 2.00
C CYS A 160 -4.56 20.57 1.03
N THR A 161 -5.72 21.22 1.09
CA THR A 161 -5.99 22.46 0.31
C THR A 161 -5.64 23.73 1.08
N LYS A 162 -5.34 23.60 2.37
CA LYS A 162 -5.00 24.70 3.28
C LYS A 162 -3.48 24.84 3.40
N PRO A 163 -2.98 26.07 3.60
CA PRO A 163 -1.56 26.26 3.93
C PRO A 163 -1.24 25.65 5.30
N PRO A 164 0.04 25.31 5.57
CA PRO A 164 0.46 24.93 6.91
C PRO A 164 0.16 26.07 7.91
N PRO A 165 -0.04 25.75 9.20
CA PRO A 165 -0.16 26.77 10.24
C PRO A 165 1.02 27.76 10.23
N THR A 166 0.82 29.00 10.67
CA THR A 166 1.91 29.99 10.70
C THR A 166 2.87 29.83 11.88
N SER A 167 2.50 29.00 12.87
CA SER A 167 3.29 28.70 14.06
C SER A 167 2.95 27.31 14.60
N GLY A 168 3.76 26.84 15.56
CA GLY A 168 3.61 25.53 16.16
C GLY A 168 4.26 24.42 15.35
N ASP A 169 3.95 23.20 15.77
CA ASP A 169 4.60 21.96 15.37
C ASP A 169 4.57 21.70 13.85
N PHE A 170 3.48 22.06 13.18
CA PHE A 170 3.30 21.83 11.74
C PHE A 170 3.56 23.07 10.89
N ALA A 171 4.23 24.11 11.42
CA ALA A 171 4.45 25.35 10.67
C ALA A 171 5.35 25.19 9.43
N LYS A 172 6.15 24.12 9.38
CA LYS A 172 7.02 23.77 8.25
C LYS A 172 6.50 22.59 7.43
N TRP A 173 5.29 22.11 7.74
CA TRP A 173 4.74 20.93 7.10
C TRP A 173 4.48 21.18 5.60
N GLU A 174 4.81 20.19 4.77
CA GLU A 174 4.66 20.25 3.32
C GLU A 174 3.69 19.18 2.81
N SER A 175 2.59 19.63 2.20
CA SER A 175 1.59 18.77 1.58
C SER A 175 1.94 18.44 0.13
N SER A 176 1.49 17.27 -0.36
CA SER A 176 1.33 17.06 -1.80
C SER A 176 0.06 17.75 -2.31
N THR A 177 -0.06 17.91 -3.63
CA THR A 177 -1.30 18.32 -4.28
C THR A 177 -2.26 17.13 -4.44
N GLU A 178 -3.55 17.39 -4.62
CA GLU A 178 -4.53 16.31 -4.86
C GLU A 178 -4.25 15.51 -6.14
N THR A 179 -3.69 16.16 -7.17
CA THR A 179 -3.26 15.47 -8.39
C THR A 179 -2.07 14.56 -8.13
N GLN A 180 -1.06 15.04 -7.38
CA GLN A 180 0.08 14.21 -6.98
C GLN A 180 -0.38 13.01 -6.14
N GLN A 181 -1.26 13.21 -5.16
CA GLN A 181 -1.83 12.12 -4.36
C GLN A 181 -2.45 11.03 -5.25
N ALA A 182 -3.28 11.42 -6.20
CA ALA A 182 -3.94 10.49 -7.13
C ALA A 182 -2.94 9.72 -7.99
N GLN A 183 -1.98 10.43 -8.60
CA GLN A 183 -0.94 9.84 -9.44
C GLN A 183 -0.05 8.88 -8.65
N TRP A 184 0.42 9.31 -7.48
CA TRP A 184 1.36 8.57 -6.66
C TRP A 184 0.73 7.32 -6.04
N LEU A 185 -0.54 7.39 -5.60
CA LEU A 185 -1.27 6.22 -5.11
C LEU A 185 -1.41 5.13 -6.20
N VAL A 186 -1.85 5.50 -7.41
CA VAL A 186 -1.98 4.54 -8.51
C VAL A 186 -0.62 3.96 -8.92
N ARG A 187 0.40 4.82 -9.04
CA ARG A 187 1.75 4.40 -9.39
C ARG A 187 2.38 3.50 -8.33
N ALA A 188 2.11 3.74 -7.05
CA ALA A 188 2.54 2.87 -5.95
C ALA A 188 2.02 1.45 -6.14
N PHE A 189 0.71 1.27 -6.40
CA PHE A 189 0.15 -0.04 -6.69
C PHE A 189 0.78 -0.72 -7.91
N LEU A 190 1.04 0.04 -8.99
CA LEU A 190 1.71 -0.51 -10.18
C LEU A 190 3.11 -1.04 -9.85
N VAL A 191 3.92 -0.29 -9.08
CA VAL A 191 5.26 -0.77 -8.68
C VAL A 191 5.23 -1.86 -7.62
N PHE A 192 4.23 -1.88 -6.74
CA PHE A 192 4.01 -2.95 -5.77
C PHE A 192 3.74 -4.29 -6.45
N ALA A 193 2.94 -4.27 -7.53
CA ALA A 193 2.62 -5.47 -8.30
C ALA A 193 3.87 -6.15 -8.90
N ARG A 194 4.95 -5.39 -9.15
CA ARG A 194 6.23 -5.91 -9.64
C ARG A 194 7.10 -6.55 -8.55
N ILE A 195 6.99 -6.10 -7.30
CA ILE A 195 7.94 -6.47 -6.24
C ILE A 195 7.44 -7.58 -5.31
N GLY A 196 6.32 -8.24 -5.65
CA GLY A 196 5.83 -9.42 -4.94
C GLY A 196 5.14 -9.12 -3.61
N LEU A 197 4.67 -7.88 -3.43
CA LEU A 197 3.84 -7.50 -2.28
C LEU A 197 2.43 -8.08 -2.45
N GLU A 198 1.93 -8.83 -1.46
CA GLU A 198 0.65 -9.53 -1.60
C GLU A 198 -0.56 -8.61 -1.41
N ARG A 199 -0.47 -7.67 -0.46
CA ARG A 199 -1.54 -6.71 -0.15
C ARG A 199 -0.93 -5.38 0.27
N ALA A 200 -1.58 -4.29 -0.13
CA ALA A 200 -1.27 -2.94 0.30
C ALA A 200 -2.56 -2.18 0.61
N TYR A 201 -2.59 -1.45 1.72
CA TYR A 201 -3.75 -0.74 2.22
C TYR A 201 -3.46 0.77 2.25
N VAL A 202 -4.23 1.52 1.48
CA VAL A 202 -4.11 2.99 1.43
C VAL A 202 -4.63 3.56 2.75
N PHE A 203 -3.79 4.36 3.39
CA PHE A 203 -4.20 5.26 4.45
C PHE A 203 -4.65 6.59 3.81
N PHE A 204 -5.93 6.96 3.83
CA PHE A 204 -7.07 6.23 4.37
C PHE A 204 -8.39 6.65 3.68
N PHE A 205 -9.54 6.22 4.19
CA PHE A 205 -10.82 6.44 3.51
C PHE A 205 -11.21 7.92 3.42
N ASP A 206 -11.34 8.64 4.54
CA ASP A 206 -11.96 9.97 4.59
C ASP A 206 -11.20 10.97 5.48
N ASP A 207 -10.91 12.17 4.98
CA ASP A 207 -10.22 13.23 5.74
C ASP A 207 -11.06 14.49 6.02
N LYS A 208 -10.52 15.36 6.90
CA LYS A 208 -11.09 16.66 7.28
C LYS A 208 -10.30 17.86 6.75
N ASP A 209 -9.40 17.62 5.80
CA ASP A 209 -8.52 18.65 5.24
C ASP A 209 -7.68 19.40 6.29
N GLU A 210 -7.05 18.68 7.21
CA GLU A 210 -6.24 19.28 8.27
C GLU A 210 -4.77 19.41 7.83
N PRO A 211 -4.12 20.59 7.99
CA PRO A 211 -2.80 20.86 7.44
C PRO A 211 -1.68 20.35 8.35
N HIS A 212 -1.66 19.04 8.57
CA HIS A 212 -0.61 18.31 9.30
C HIS A 212 -0.48 16.89 8.77
N VAL A 213 0.56 16.18 9.21
CA VAL A 213 0.80 14.77 8.85
C VAL A 213 -0.45 13.93 9.14
N HIS A 214 -0.89 13.14 8.17
CA HIS A 214 -2.11 12.31 8.19
C HIS A 214 -3.46 13.06 8.26
N GLY A 215 -3.48 14.39 8.36
CA GLY A 215 -4.70 15.19 8.47
C GLY A 215 -5.49 15.34 7.16
N SER A 216 -4.88 14.95 6.03
CA SER A 216 -5.46 15.11 4.67
C SER A 216 -5.15 13.94 3.74
N SER A 217 -4.92 12.75 4.32
CA SER A 217 -4.55 11.52 3.60
C SER A 217 -5.74 10.76 2.98
N GLY A 218 -6.97 11.23 3.16
CA GLY A 218 -8.17 10.56 2.67
C GLY A 218 -8.18 10.39 1.15
N ILE A 219 -8.86 9.36 0.65
CA ILE A 219 -9.28 9.30 -0.76
C ILE A 219 -10.62 10.03 -0.95
N THR A 220 -11.37 10.23 0.13
CA THR A 220 -12.48 11.17 0.24
C THR A 220 -12.15 12.27 1.25
N ARG A 221 -12.94 13.35 1.21
CA ARG A 221 -12.91 14.44 2.17
C ARG A 221 -14.34 14.80 2.57
N GLU A 222 -14.64 14.70 3.85
CA GLU A 222 -16.01 14.81 4.35
C GLU A 222 -17.00 13.97 3.52
N TYR A 223 -16.59 12.73 3.22
CA TYR A 223 -17.25 11.73 2.39
C TYR A 223 -17.47 12.12 0.92
N LYS A 224 -16.83 13.18 0.44
CA LYS A 224 -16.83 13.58 -0.97
C LYS A 224 -15.58 13.04 -1.67
N PRO A 225 -15.69 12.39 -2.85
CA PRO A 225 -14.53 11.88 -3.57
C PRO A 225 -13.49 12.96 -3.91
N LYS A 226 -12.22 12.69 -3.59
CA LYS A 226 -11.06 13.46 -4.10
C LYS A 226 -10.61 12.89 -5.45
N PRO A 227 -9.71 13.56 -6.19
CA PRO A 227 -9.11 13.01 -7.40
C PRO A 227 -8.54 11.59 -7.24
N SER A 228 -7.96 11.28 -6.07
CA SER A 228 -7.43 9.96 -5.74
C SER A 228 -8.49 8.86 -5.69
N PHE A 229 -9.73 9.17 -5.28
CA PHE A 229 -10.84 8.22 -5.33
C PHE A 229 -11.13 7.77 -6.76
N TYR A 230 -11.27 8.71 -7.69
CA TYR A 230 -11.56 8.40 -9.10
C TYR A 230 -10.41 7.64 -9.76
N ALA A 231 -9.17 8.03 -9.48
CA ALA A 231 -7.98 7.38 -9.98
C ALA A 231 -7.88 5.91 -9.50
N LEU A 232 -8.11 5.65 -8.22
CA LEU A 232 -8.11 4.30 -7.66
C LEU A 232 -9.31 3.48 -8.16
N ALA A 233 -10.51 4.06 -8.21
CA ALA A 233 -11.69 3.38 -8.75
C ALA A 233 -11.45 2.89 -10.19
N HIS A 234 -10.86 3.74 -11.03
CA HIS A 234 -10.44 3.36 -12.38
C HIS A 234 -9.40 2.23 -12.35
N LEU A 235 -8.34 2.34 -11.54
CA LEU A 235 -7.34 1.27 -11.41
C LEU A 235 -7.97 -0.09 -11.06
N PHE A 236 -8.87 -0.12 -10.07
CA PHE A 236 -9.58 -1.34 -9.67
C PHE A 236 -10.47 -1.90 -10.78
N GLN A 237 -11.24 -1.04 -11.47
CA GLN A 237 -12.09 -1.46 -12.59
C GLN A 237 -11.28 -1.98 -13.78
N THR A 238 -10.15 -1.35 -14.09
CA THR A 238 -9.32 -1.70 -15.23
C THR A 238 -8.46 -2.94 -14.97
N LEU A 239 -7.88 -3.07 -13.78
CA LEU A 239 -6.84 -4.06 -13.48
C LEU A 239 -7.16 -5.03 -12.33
N GLY A 240 -8.31 -4.95 -11.66
CA GLY A 240 -8.63 -5.80 -10.50
C GLY A 240 -8.54 -7.31 -10.77
N GLU A 241 -8.98 -7.72 -11.97
CA GLU A 241 -8.89 -9.10 -12.46
C GLU A 241 -7.60 -9.41 -13.22
N TYR A 242 -6.66 -8.47 -13.33
CA TYR A 242 -5.40 -8.62 -14.04
C TYR A 242 -4.23 -8.83 -13.06
N ARG A 243 -3.15 -9.44 -13.54
CA ARG A 243 -1.92 -9.70 -12.78
C ARG A 243 -0.73 -9.20 -13.59
N PHE A 244 0.26 -8.68 -12.88
CA PHE A 244 1.53 -8.24 -13.47
C PHE A 244 2.21 -9.41 -14.19
N GLU A 245 2.61 -9.18 -15.44
CA GLU A 245 3.27 -10.18 -16.28
C GLU A 245 4.74 -9.80 -16.53
N GLY A 246 5.03 -8.52 -16.77
CA GLY A 246 6.42 -8.10 -16.97
C GLY A 246 6.63 -6.61 -17.21
N VAL A 247 7.89 -6.21 -17.12
CA VAL A 247 8.35 -4.87 -17.51
C VAL A 247 8.81 -4.92 -18.96
N LEU A 248 8.17 -4.14 -19.84
CA LEU A 248 8.67 -3.93 -21.20
C LEU A 248 9.69 -2.80 -21.29
N VAL A 249 9.42 -1.72 -20.54
CA VAL A 249 10.28 -0.55 -20.46
C VAL A 249 10.35 -0.15 -19.00
N GLY A 250 11.57 0.00 -18.48
CA GLY A 250 11.82 0.42 -17.11
C GLY A 250 12.96 1.43 -17.08
N ARG A 251 12.74 2.62 -17.65
CA ARG A 251 13.74 3.69 -17.68
C ARG A 251 13.42 4.72 -16.59
N GLU A 252 14.23 4.72 -15.54
CA GLU A 252 14.12 5.66 -14.43
C GLU A 252 14.14 7.11 -14.93
N GLY A 253 13.27 7.95 -14.38
CA GLY A 253 13.14 9.36 -14.77
C GLY A 253 12.58 9.61 -16.19
N ASP A 254 12.21 8.56 -16.93
CA ASP A 254 11.73 8.68 -18.32
C ASP A 254 10.39 7.99 -18.57
N LEU A 255 10.36 6.66 -18.59
CA LEU A 255 9.19 5.91 -19.04
C LEU A 255 9.18 4.51 -18.44
N TYR A 256 8.06 4.17 -17.79
CA TYR A 256 7.73 2.80 -17.43
C TYR A 256 6.60 2.30 -18.33
N VAL A 257 6.73 1.05 -18.79
CA VAL A 257 5.70 0.32 -19.54
C VAL A 257 5.62 -1.10 -19.01
N TYR A 258 4.48 -1.45 -18.42
CA TYR A 258 4.21 -2.77 -17.86
C TYR A 258 3.23 -3.55 -18.74
N ASP A 259 3.42 -4.87 -18.78
CA ASP A 259 2.44 -5.84 -19.25
C ASP A 259 1.68 -6.43 -18.07
N VAL A 260 0.36 -6.50 -18.22
CA VAL A 260 -0.54 -7.12 -17.24
C VAL A 260 -1.54 -8.00 -17.98
N ARG A 261 -1.81 -9.19 -17.45
CA ARG A 261 -2.65 -10.22 -18.07
C ARG A 261 -3.84 -10.56 -17.20
N HIS A 262 -4.99 -10.81 -17.83
CA HIS A 262 -6.19 -11.20 -17.09
C HIS A 262 -5.94 -12.54 -16.40
N GLY A 263 -6.30 -12.65 -15.11
CA GLY A 263 -5.94 -13.77 -14.25
C GLY A 263 -6.57 -15.10 -14.67
N GLN A 264 -7.67 -15.06 -15.43
CA GLN A 264 -8.37 -16.25 -15.93
C GLN A 264 -8.37 -16.38 -17.46
N ASP A 265 -7.88 -15.38 -18.18
CA ASP A 265 -7.89 -15.36 -19.66
C ASP A 265 -6.63 -14.68 -20.19
N ARG A 266 -5.59 -15.46 -20.44
CA ARG A 266 -4.28 -14.90 -20.82
C ARG A 266 -4.28 -14.19 -22.18
N GLY A 267 -5.30 -14.44 -23.02
CA GLY A 267 -5.51 -13.73 -24.29
C GLY A 267 -5.94 -12.28 -24.12
N ARG A 268 -6.35 -11.87 -22.91
CA ARG A 268 -6.67 -10.46 -22.58
C ARG A 268 -5.52 -9.84 -21.79
N GLY A 269 -5.05 -8.69 -22.26
CA GLY A 269 -3.98 -7.94 -21.60
C GLY A 269 -4.21 -6.44 -21.58
N VAL A 270 -3.43 -5.75 -20.76
CA VAL A 270 -3.37 -4.28 -20.74
C VAL A 270 -1.90 -3.86 -20.77
N ARG A 271 -1.56 -2.89 -21.61
CA ARG A 271 -0.30 -2.15 -21.51
C ARG A 271 -0.52 -0.93 -20.65
N VAL A 272 0.30 -0.75 -19.61
CA VAL A 272 0.22 0.42 -18.72
C VAL A 272 1.49 1.23 -18.89
N ALA A 273 1.38 2.51 -19.24
CA ALA A 273 2.50 3.39 -19.49
C ALA A 273 2.40 4.72 -18.72
N TRP A 274 3.50 5.17 -18.11
CA TRP A 274 3.57 6.44 -17.39
C TRP A 274 5.00 6.98 -17.30
N SER A 275 5.14 8.29 -17.05
CA SER A 275 6.41 8.91 -16.67
C SER A 275 6.65 8.69 -15.17
N PRO A 276 7.70 7.96 -14.75
CA PRO A 276 7.99 7.67 -13.34
C PRO A 276 8.75 8.84 -12.68
N THR A 277 8.19 10.05 -12.79
CA THR A 277 8.76 11.30 -12.27
C THR A 277 7.79 11.96 -11.29
N GLY A 278 8.19 13.03 -10.60
CA GLY A 278 7.29 13.84 -9.76
C GLY A 278 7.29 15.33 -10.14
N SER A 279 7.67 15.63 -11.38
CA SER A 279 7.95 16.98 -11.87
C SER A 279 6.88 17.49 -12.85
N GLY A 280 5.77 16.78 -13.01
CA GLY A 280 4.75 17.07 -14.02
C GLY A 280 5.22 16.80 -15.46
N ARG A 281 6.17 15.87 -15.65
CA ARG A 281 6.77 15.63 -16.97
C ARG A 281 5.74 15.07 -17.96
N ARG A 282 5.81 15.56 -19.19
CA ARG A 282 5.04 15.06 -20.35
C ARG A 282 6.00 14.69 -21.47
N LEU A 283 5.73 13.61 -22.18
CA LEU A 283 6.53 13.17 -23.32
C LEU A 283 5.66 12.49 -24.38
N ARG A 284 6.13 12.58 -25.63
CA ARG A 284 5.69 11.66 -26.68
C ARG A 284 6.51 10.38 -26.57
N ALA A 285 5.90 9.28 -26.17
CA ALA A 285 6.57 8.01 -25.92
C ALA A 285 6.29 7.01 -27.05
N ALA A 286 7.31 6.20 -27.39
CA ALA A 286 7.16 5.00 -28.20
C ALA A 286 7.27 3.77 -27.29
N LEU A 287 6.30 2.85 -27.38
CA LEU A 287 6.29 1.59 -26.66
C LEU A 287 6.10 0.40 -27.61
N PRO A 288 6.52 -0.82 -27.23
CA PRO A 288 6.22 -2.02 -28.00
C PRO A 288 4.71 -2.23 -28.14
N ALA A 289 4.25 -2.52 -29.36
CA ALA A 289 2.85 -2.89 -29.61
C ALA A 289 2.50 -4.19 -28.86
N PRO A 290 1.25 -4.36 -28.38
CA PRO A 290 0.80 -5.62 -27.83
C PRO A 290 0.74 -6.71 -28.92
N PRO A 291 0.79 -7.99 -28.54
CA PRO A 291 0.67 -9.12 -29.47
C PRO A 291 -0.74 -9.31 -30.06
N GLY A 292 -1.55 -8.26 -30.12
CA GLY A 292 -2.98 -8.33 -30.42
C GLY A 292 -3.57 -7.00 -30.86
N THR A 293 -4.90 -6.95 -30.96
CA THR A 293 -5.63 -5.73 -31.33
C THR A 293 -5.95 -4.91 -30.09
N ILE A 294 -5.60 -3.62 -30.10
CA ILE A 294 -5.98 -2.67 -29.06
C ILE A 294 -7.48 -2.40 -29.17
N GLN A 295 -8.22 -2.70 -28.12
CA GLN A 295 -9.66 -2.52 -28.04
C GLN A 295 -10.03 -1.13 -27.51
N TRP A 296 -9.20 -0.57 -26.63
CA TRP A 296 -9.40 0.74 -26.03
C TRP A 296 -8.07 1.29 -25.49
N ALA A 297 -8.00 2.61 -25.37
CA ALA A 297 -6.89 3.33 -24.76
C ALA A 297 -7.43 4.48 -23.90
N GLN A 298 -7.09 4.52 -22.62
CA GLN A 298 -7.65 5.46 -21.64
C GLN A 298 -6.58 6.03 -20.71
N ARG A 299 -6.76 7.28 -20.29
CA ARG A 299 -5.94 7.92 -19.26
C ARG A 299 -6.63 7.83 -17.91
N MET A 300 -5.84 7.61 -16.86
CA MET A 300 -6.31 7.69 -15.47
C MET A 300 -7.12 8.98 -15.22
N PRO A 301 -8.39 8.89 -14.78
CA PRO A 301 -9.20 10.06 -14.48
C PRO A 301 -8.85 10.68 -13.12
N LEU A 302 -9.09 11.99 -13.00
CA LEU A 302 -8.93 12.77 -11.76
C LEU A 302 -10.25 13.35 -11.23
N LYS A 303 -11.37 13.02 -11.88
CA LYS A 303 -12.70 13.53 -11.58
C LYS A 303 -13.75 12.50 -11.99
N GLU A 304 -14.98 12.75 -11.57
CA GLU A 304 -16.13 11.96 -11.98
C GLU A 304 -16.34 12.00 -13.51
N GLY A 305 -16.83 10.88 -14.04
CA GLY A 305 -17.14 10.71 -15.46
C GLY A 305 -16.28 9.65 -16.13
N PRO A 306 -16.49 9.42 -17.45
CA PRO A 306 -15.71 8.46 -18.21
C PRO A 306 -14.24 8.87 -18.28
N ALA A 307 -13.34 7.88 -18.24
CA ALA A 307 -11.92 8.09 -18.48
C ALA A 307 -11.68 8.65 -19.89
N GLU A 308 -10.73 9.57 -20.01
CA GLU A 308 -10.37 10.21 -21.28
C GLU A 308 -9.77 9.18 -22.25
N SER A 309 -10.31 9.10 -23.47
CA SER A 309 -9.73 8.28 -24.53
C SER A 309 -8.40 8.85 -25.00
N VAL A 310 -7.38 8.00 -25.12
CA VAL A 310 -6.04 8.41 -25.57
C VAL A 310 -5.85 8.09 -27.05
N SER A 311 -5.43 9.10 -27.81
CA SER A 311 -5.03 8.90 -29.21
C SER A 311 -3.63 8.31 -29.30
N TYR A 312 -3.44 7.36 -30.21
CA TYR A 312 -2.16 6.70 -30.44
C TYR A 312 -1.96 6.40 -31.93
N ASN A 313 -0.71 6.28 -32.35
CA ASN A 313 -0.33 5.82 -33.68
C ASN A 313 0.37 4.48 -33.56
N GLN A 314 -0.08 3.47 -34.31
CA GLN A 314 0.57 2.16 -34.34
C GLN A 314 1.24 1.94 -35.70
N SER A 315 2.55 1.72 -35.70
CA SER A 315 3.33 1.40 -36.90
C SER A 315 4.57 0.57 -36.54
N GLY A 316 4.97 -0.35 -37.42
CA GLY A 316 6.23 -1.08 -37.27
C GLY A 316 6.40 -1.82 -35.94
N GLY A 317 5.32 -2.36 -35.35
CA GLY A 317 5.38 -3.05 -34.06
C GLY A 317 5.54 -2.12 -32.85
N GLN A 318 5.35 -0.81 -33.02
CA GLN A 318 5.37 0.18 -31.94
C GLN A 318 4.05 0.96 -31.89
N ILE A 319 3.77 1.51 -30.71
CA ILE A 319 2.72 2.49 -30.47
C ILE A 319 3.38 3.79 -30.01
N THR A 320 2.96 4.90 -30.59
CA THR A 320 3.41 6.24 -30.19
C THR A 320 2.24 7.06 -29.68
N LEU A 321 2.32 7.55 -28.44
CA LEU A 321 1.27 8.29 -27.74
C LEU A 321 1.84 9.33 -26.76
N ASP A 322 1.00 10.22 -26.25
CA ASP A 322 1.39 11.18 -25.21
C ASP A 322 1.24 10.56 -23.83
N VAL A 323 2.34 10.56 -23.08
CA VAL A 323 2.45 9.99 -21.74
C VAL A 323 2.81 11.10 -20.76
N ASP A 324 2.30 11.00 -19.53
CA ASP A 324 2.68 11.86 -18.42
C ASP A 324 2.65 11.06 -17.11
N GLU A 325 2.63 11.75 -15.97
CA GLU A 325 2.62 11.13 -14.64
C GLU A 325 1.25 10.50 -14.26
N SER A 326 0.20 10.70 -15.07
CA SER A 326 -1.07 9.99 -14.98
C SER A 326 -1.04 8.77 -15.91
N PRO A 327 -1.08 7.53 -15.38
CA PRO A 327 -0.95 6.34 -16.20
C PRO A 327 -1.97 6.25 -17.34
N VAL A 328 -1.48 5.79 -18.48
CA VAL A 328 -2.29 5.43 -19.66
C VAL A 328 -2.38 3.91 -19.75
N TYR A 329 -3.58 3.43 -20.02
CA TYR A 329 -3.92 2.01 -20.10
C TYR A 329 -4.41 1.71 -21.52
N MET A 330 -3.88 0.65 -22.13
CA MET A 330 -4.30 0.16 -23.45
C MET A 330 -4.68 -1.30 -23.34
N GLY A 331 -5.97 -1.60 -23.36
CA GLY A 331 -6.47 -2.97 -23.35
C GLY A 331 -6.41 -3.60 -24.72
N PHE A 332 -6.01 -4.86 -24.78
CA PHE A 332 -5.87 -5.61 -26.01
C PHE A 332 -6.32 -7.06 -25.86
N THR A 333 -6.66 -7.66 -27.00
CA THR A 333 -6.93 -9.09 -27.14
C THR A 333 -5.95 -9.68 -28.13
N GLU A 334 -5.29 -10.77 -27.76
CA GLU A 334 -4.40 -11.52 -28.65
C GLU A 334 -5.15 -12.05 -29.88
N PHE A 335 -4.39 -12.30 -30.95
CA PHE A 335 -4.91 -12.81 -32.22
C PHE A 335 -5.37 -14.27 -32.15
#